data_AF-A0A857J2Q8-F1
#
_entry.id   AF-A0A857J2Q8-F1
#
_cell.length_a   1.000
_cell.length_b   1.000
_cell.length_c   1.000
_cell.angle_alpha   90.00
_cell.angle_beta   90.00
_cell.angle_gamma   90.00
#
_symmetry.space_group_name_H-M   'P 1'
#
loop_
_entity.id
_entity.type
_entity.pdbx_description
1 polymer ?
#
loop_
_entity_poly.entity_id
_entity_poly.type
_entity_poly.pdbx_seq_one_letter_code
_entity_poly.pdbx_strand_id
1 'polypeptide(L)'
;MFAAFAHAARTLGGLRPPPSSPGLGQMPAEMIRQIALHLDVQDTANLAHAGSAMFLALPGATTAAALIRGAEQADSPGAVAAVLRKLEHRMDHAGPGGRLSLPQCIPTLRALLENPDIDEEGTQTVDLVLQSACRLIDGLDSRADRDAAELWSTVMIGIASRLEHVSHHLFEPLLAEFLRRPAHWHTSEVVTALSRCAEDGWHGCTRFPTVRARAHYHVLNRLLAGRGMPQADLPAWCQLVCQAWALGKFGVADGDFTEPEFLAIFDDLLSAAERFALPDRGWLLKAIADYLLQLLASSRLPAAVTRMRQASLGIEPVPGLKLGQSMLFSLIGHFLCDNPHDPQVRLACQTVLRGLHEDLPPRMRSAAAGIVLGLTPRPSSDHGSICLDACLVYLRMAVDFLENLPPLALSRRDLRVLCRWPAMPPDLQQRVAALAERYDEAAAAEPARPAVGGWCATH
;
A
#
# COMPACT_ATOMS: atom_id res chain seq x y z
N MET A 1 -33.00 37.16 19.69
CA MET A 1 -32.12 36.05 20.14
C MET A 1 -32.87 34.98 20.93
N PHE A 2 -33.49 35.28 22.09
CA PHE A 2 -34.30 34.29 22.86
C PHE A 2 -35.48 33.71 22.06
N ALA A 3 -36.10 34.51 21.19
CA ALA A 3 -37.17 34.07 20.30
C ALA A 3 -36.71 33.07 19.22
N ALA A 4 -35.51 33.24 18.67
CA ALA A 4 -34.92 32.33 17.67
C ALA A 4 -34.44 31.03 18.33
N PHE A 5 -33.86 31.12 19.53
CA PHE A 5 -33.50 29.97 20.36
C PHE A 5 -34.73 29.16 20.78
N ALA A 6 -35.78 29.83 21.26
CA ALA A 6 -37.05 29.20 21.61
C ALA A 6 -37.79 28.62 20.39
N HIS A 7 -37.51 29.13 19.18
CA HIS A 7 -38.03 28.56 17.95
C HIS A 7 -37.28 27.28 17.58
N ALA A 8 -35.94 27.29 17.51
CA ALA A 8 -35.13 26.12 17.19
C ALA A 8 -35.30 24.96 18.19
N ALA A 9 -35.41 25.27 19.49
CA ALA A 9 -35.70 24.28 20.53
C ALA A 9 -37.11 23.66 20.37
N ARG A 10 -38.10 24.44 19.91
CA ARG A 10 -39.45 23.95 19.58
C ARG A 10 -39.44 23.05 18.34
N THR A 11 -38.64 23.38 17.33
CA THR A 11 -38.57 22.62 16.07
C THR A 11 -37.86 21.27 16.25
N LEU A 12 -36.84 21.20 17.11
CA LEU A 12 -36.03 19.99 17.31
C LEU A 12 -36.54 19.08 18.45
N GLY A 13 -37.24 19.61 19.45
CA GLY A 13 -37.62 18.87 20.66
C GLY A 13 -39.11 18.50 20.81
N GLY A 14 -40.00 18.96 19.92
CA GLY A 14 -41.43 18.61 19.92
C GLY A 14 -42.24 18.98 21.17
N LEU A 15 -41.67 19.67 22.16
CA LEU A 15 -42.30 19.97 23.45
C LEU A 15 -42.34 21.49 23.72
N ARG A 16 -43.45 21.95 24.32
CA ARG A 16 -43.56 23.33 24.83
C ARG A 16 -42.45 23.56 25.89
N PRO A 17 -41.76 24.72 25.86
CA PRO A 17 -40.73 24.99 26.86
C PRO A 17 -41.38 25.10 28.25
N PRO A 18 -40.83 24.46 29.29
CA PRO A 18 -41.29 24.66 30.65
C PRO A 18 -41.01 26.12 31.10
N PRO A 19 -41.81 26.67 32.02
CA PRO A 19 -41.71 28.08 32.46
C PRO A 19 -40.38 28.43 33.13
N SER A 20 -39.59 27.44 33.51
CA SER A 20 -38.19 27.56 33.93
C SER A 20 -37.32 26.71 32.99
N SER A 21 -36.70 27.33 31.99
CA SER A 21 -35.73 26.61 31.16
C SER A 21 -34.56 26.15 32.03
N PRO A 22 -34.17 24.86 32.01
CA PRO A 22 -32.91 24.46 32.60
C PRO A 22 -31.80 25.24 31.90
N GLY A 23 -30.87 25.81 32.68
CA GLY A 23 -29.72 26.50 32.11
C GLY A 23 -28.98 25.56 31.16
N LEU A 24 -28.40 26.11 30.08
CA LEU A 24 -27.68 25.36 29.03
C LEU A 24 -26.65 24.33 29.57
N GLY A 25 -26.11 24.53 30.77
CA GLY A 25 -25.23 23.57 31.45
C GLY A 25 -25.87 22.23 31.82
N GLN A 26 -27.19 22.09 31.70
CA GLN A 26 -27.92 20.83 31.91
C GLN A 26 -28.36 20.17 30.58
N MET A 27 -28.05 20.79 29.44
CA MET A 27 -28.37 20.21 28.13
C MET A 27 -27.30 19.19 27.71
N PRO A 28 -27.70 18.06 27.09
CA PRO A 28 -26.77 17.11 26.50
C PRO A 28 -25.87 17.79 25.45
N ALA A 29 -24.58 17.48 25.44
CA ALA A 29 -23.59 18.09 24.54
C ALA A 29 -23.98 18.02 23.06
N GLU A 30 -24.69 16.96 22.65
CA GLU A 30 -25.19 16.78 21.29
C GLU A 30 -26.26 17.82 20.91
N MET A 31 -27.09 18.24 21.85
CA MET A 31 -28.13 19.24 21.62
C MET A 31 -27.54 20.65 21.45
N ILE A 32 -26.48 20.96 22.22
CA ILE A 32 -25.71 22.19 22.08
C ILE A 32 -24.99 22.23 20.73
N ARG A 33 -24.43 21.10 20.30
CA ARG A 33 -23.82 20.93 18.97
C ARG A 33 -24.84 21.24 17.87
N GLN A 34 -26.05 20.66 17.92
CA GLN A 34 -27.09 20.90 16.92
C GLN A 34 -27.60 22.34 16.86
N ILE A 35 -27.72 23.03 18.00
CA ILE A 35 -28.11 24.44 18.04
C ILE A 35 -27.04 25.34 17.41
N ALA A 36 -25.76 25.06 17.70
CA ALA A 36 -24.65 25.78 17.07
C ALA A 36 -24.60 25.55 15.54
N LEU A 37 -24.90 24.34 15.09
CA LEU A 37 -25.00 24.00 13.66
C LEU A 37 -26.12 24.77 12.94
N HIS A 38 -27.23 25.08 13.62
CA HIS A 38 -28.38 25.82 13.06
C HIS A 38 -28.20 27.34 13.00
N LEU A 39 -27.37 27.91 13.89
CA LEU A 39 -27.19 29.37 14.00
C LEU A 39 -26.21 29.95 12.95
N ASP A 40 -25.47 29.10 12.24
CA ASP A 40 -24.49 29.49 11.20
C ASP A 40 -25.17 29.93 9.88
N VAL A 41 -26.48 29.71 9.72
CA VAL A 41 -27.24 30.03 8.49
C VAL A 41 -27.73 31.49 8.46
N GLN A 42 -27.64 32.24 9.56
CA GLN A 42 -28.10 33.64 9.62
C GLN A 42 -27.13 34.57 10.37
N ASP A 43 -26.27 35.22 9.57
CA ASP A 43 -25.59 36.50 9.79
C ASP A 43 -24.64 36.71 10.99
N THR A 44 -23.46 37.19 10.59
CA THR A 44 -22.39 37.87 11.33
C THR A 44 -22.82 39.10 12.13
N ALA A 45 -24.09 39.48 12.12
CA ALA A 45 -24.61 40.68 12.80
C ALA A 45 -24.94 40.48 14.30
N ASN A 46 -25.09 39.25 14.79
CA ASN A 46 -25.59 38.99 16.14
C ASN A 46 -24.53 38.80 17.24
N LEU A 47 -23.24 38.81 16.90
CA LEU A 47 -22.14 38.62 17.85
C LEU A 47 -21.91 39.83 18.78
N ALA A 48 -22.47 41.01 18.44
CA ALA A 48 -22.30 42.22 19.24
C ALA A 48 -23.17 42.26 20.52
N HIS A 49 -24.06 41.29 20.77
CA HIS A 49 -24.99 41.31 21.91
C HIS A 49 -24.89 40.10 22.85
N ALA A 50 -23.92 39.19 22.63
CA ALA A 50 -23.70 38.03 23.48
C ALA A 50 -22.82 38.37 24.71
N GLY A 51 -23.27 39.31 25.54
CA GLY A 51 -22.58 39.81 26.73
C GLY A 51 -22.94 39.10 28.04
N SER A 52 -23.16 37.78 28.05
CA SER A 52 -23.46 37.06 29.30
C SER A 52 -22.69 35.74 29.40
N ALA A 53 -21.98 35.59 30.52
CA ALA A 53 -20.96 34.58 30.85
C ALA A 53 -21.41 33.10 30.89
N MET A 54 -22.54 32.74 30.25
CA MET A 54 -23.13 31.39 30.26
C MET A 54 -22.64 30.47 29.12
N PHE A 55 -21.75 30.93 28.23
CA PHE A 55 -21.27 30.22 27.03
C PHE A 55 -19.77 29.87 27.06
N LEU A 56 -19.20 29.59 28.23
CA LEU A 56 -17.76 29.37 28.44
C LEU A 56 -17.25 27.97 28.03
N ALA A 57 -17.95 27.27 27.14
CA ALA A 57 -17.41 26.13 26.40
C ALA A 57 -17.56 26.40 24.90
N LEU A 58 -16.53 26.55 24.09
CA LEU A 58 -15.20 27.15 24.25
C LEU A 58 -14.97 27.70 22.84
N PRO A 59 -14.95 29.02 22.62
CA PRO A 59 -15.22 29.57 21.29
C PRO A 59 -14.15 29.29 20.19
N GLY A 60 -13.07 28.59 20.53
CA GLY A 60 -12.18 27.88 19.59
C GLY A 60 -12.79 26.59 19.01
N ALA A 61 -13.54 25.79 19.77
CA ALA A 61 -14.14 24.54 19.30
C ALA A 61 -15.25 24.77 18.26
N THR A 62 -16.06 25.83 18.43
CA THR A 62 -17.06 26.25 17.44
C THR A 62 -16.40 26.77 16.17
N THR A 63 -15.29 27.51 16.31
CA THR A 63 -14.50 27.97 15.16
C THR A 63 -13.92 26.78 14.39
N ALA A 64 -13.36 25.79 15.10
CA ALA A 64 -12.83 24.56 14.50
C ALA A 64 -13.91 23.76 13.76
N ALA A 65 -15.10 23.59 14.36
CA ALA A 65 -16.22 22.89 13.71
C ALA A 65 -16.75 23.62 12.45
N ALA A 66 -16.73 24.96 12.44
CA ALA A 66 -17.06 25.73 11.25
C ALA A 66 -16.00 25.60 10.15
N LEU A 67 -14.71 25.56 10.53
CA LEU A 67 -13.62 25.33 9.57
C LEU A 67 -13.67 23.93 8.96
N ILE A 68 -13.97 22.90 9.74
CA ILE A 68 -14.13 21.52 9.25
C ILE A 68 -15.25 21.46 8.20
N ARG A 69 -16.44 22.00 8.49
CA ARG A 69 -17.54 22.04 7.51
C ARG A 69 -17.18 22.84 6.26
N GLY A 70 -16.48 23.97 6.44
CA GLY A 70 -15.98 24.75 5.32
C GLY A 70 -14.98 23.97 4.45
N ALA A 71 -14.17 23.10 5.06
CA ALA A 71 -13.27 22.20 4.36
C ALA A 71 -14.01 21.08 3.63
N GLU A 72 -15.01 20.47 4.26
CA GLU A 72 -15.89 19.44 3.66
C GLU A 72 -16.72 19.98 2.50
N GLN A 73 -17.01 21.29 2.47
CA GLN A 73 -17.78 21.96 1.42
C GLN A 73 -16.91 22.69 0.40
N ALA A 74 -15.57 22.64 0.53
CA ALA A 74 -14.67 23.32 -0.39
C ALA A 74 -14.66 22.62 -1.75
N ASP A 75 -15.16 23.29 -2.78
CA ASP A 75 -15.33 22.78 -4.14
C ASP A 75 -14.29 23.32 -5.13
N SER A 76 -13.37 24.16 -4.66
CA SER A 76 -12.42 24.88 -5.52
C SER A 76 -11.13 25.24 -4.77
N PRO A 77 -9.98 25.40 -5.48
CA PRO A 77 -8.74 25.85 -4.86
C PRO A 77 -8.88 27.21 -4.14
N GLY A 78 -9.77 28.08 -4.63
CA GLY A 78 -10.09 29.35 -3.99
C GLY A 78 -10.81 29.18 -2.63
N ALA A 79 -11.77 28.26 -2.55
CA ALA A 79 -12.45 27.90 -1.30
C ALA A 79 -11.48 27.27 -0.29
N VAL A 80 -10.63 26.34 -0.74
CA VAL A 80 -9.54 25.75 0.05
C VAL A 80 -8.64 26.85 0.62
N ALA A 81 -8.13 27.75 -0.23
CA ALA A 81 -7.27 28.85 0.18
C ALA A 81 -7.97 29.81 1.17
N ALA A 82 -9.28 29.99 1.07
CA ALA A 82 -10.05 30.79 2.02
C ALA A 82 -10.15 30.10 3.40
N VAL A 83 -10.42 28.79 3.43
CA VAL A 83 -10.44 27.99 4.66
C VAL A 83 -9.07 28.01 5.35
N LEU A 84 -8.00 27.76 4.59
CA LEU A 84 -6.63 27.77 5.10
C LEU A 84 -6.22 29.14 5.66
N ARG A 85 -6.47 30.23 4.94
CA ARG A 85 -6.21 31.60 5.44
C ARG A 85 -6.97 31.90 6.73
N LYS A 86 -8.23 31.46 6.81
CA LYS A 86 -9.06 31.65 8.01
C LYS A 86 -8.51 30.83 9.18
N LEU A 87 -8.04 29.61 8.93
CA LEU A 87 -7.42 28.75 9.93
C LEU A 87 -6.11 29.36 10.46
N GLU A 88 -5.20 29.77 9.57
CA GLU A 88 -3.93 30.44 9.92
C GLU A 88 -4.19 31.72 10.74
N HIS A 89 -5.09 32.58 10.25
CA HIS A 89 -5.44 33.82 10.93
C HIS A 89 -5.96 33.58 12.36
N ARG A 90 -6.72 32.50 12.59
CA ARG A 90 -7.31 32.16 13.89
C ARG A 90 -6.33 31.49 14.85
N MET A 91 -5.23 30.95 14.36
CA MET A 91 -4.10 30.56 15.21
C MET A 91 -3.31 31.80 15.66
N ASP A 92 -3.01 32.71 14.75
CA ASP A 92 -2.20 33.90 15.04
C ASP A 92 -2.94 34.95 15.88
N HIS A 93 -4.23 35.14 15.63
CA HIS A 93 -5.02 36.24 16.22
C HIS A 93 -6.13 35.70 17.11
N ALA A 94 -6.16 36.18 18.35
CA ALA A 94 -7.27 35.93 19.25
C ALA A 94 -8.49 36.70 18.75
N GLY A 95 -9.54 36.00 18.33
CA GLY A 95 -10.83 36.63 18.08
C GLY A 95 -11.74 36.67 19.31
N PRO A 96 -13.04 36.95 19.14
CA PRO A 96 -14.04 36.89 20.21
C PRO A 96 -14.11 35.52 20.90
N GLY A 97 -13.47 34.51 20.29
CA GLY A 97 -13.44 33.15 20.73
C GLY A 97 -12.12 32.60 21.26
N GLY A 98 -11.09 33.43 21.39
CA GLY A 98 -9.72 32.99 21.63
C GLY A 98 -9.02 32.52 20.34
N ARG A 99 -7.77 32.07 20.52
CA ARG A 99 -6.94 31.47 19.45
C ARG A 99 -7.26 29.99 19.29
N LEU A 100 -7.12 29.48 18.07
CA LEU A 100 -7.08 28.04 17.84
C LEU A 100 -5.76 27.45 18.33
N SER A 101 -5.85 26.25 18.89
CA SER A 101 -4.68 25.40 19.15
C SER A 101 -4.41 24.49 17.96
N LEU A 102 -3.17 24.01 17.82
CA LEU A 102 -2.80 23.13 16.70
C LEU A 102 -3.65 21.84 16.62
N PRO A 103 -3.98 21.15 17.73
CA PRO A 103 -4.87 19.99 17.68
C PRO A 103 -6.26 20.30 17.12
N GLN A 104 -6.73 21.54 17.22
CA GLN A 104 -8.01 21.97 16.65
C GLN A 104 -7.94 22.24 15.14
N CYS A 105 -6.73 22.38 14.58
CA CYS A 105 -6.50 22.59 13.16
C CYS A 105 -6.39 21.28 12.37
N ILE A 106 -5.89 20.21 13.01
CA ILE A 106 -5.67 18.90 12.39
C ILE A 106 -6.92 18.37 11.65
N PRO A 107 -8.13 18.37 12.25
CA PRO A 107 -9.32 17.85 11.56
C PRO A 107 -9.72 18.66 10.33
N THR A 108 -9.44 19.97 10.31
CA THR A 108 -9.74 20.81 9.14
C THR A 108 -8.83 20.45 7.97
N LEU A 109 -7.52 20.30 8.22
CA LEU A 109 -6.56 19.93 7.18
C LEU A 109 -6.81 18.51 6.68
N ARG A 110 -7.19 17.58 7.57
CA ARG A 110 -7.63 16.24 7.18
C ARG A 110 -8.86 16.29 6.28
N ALA A 111 -9.89 17.04 6.66
CA ALA A 111 -11.11 17.18 5.86
C ALA A 111 -10.81 17.77 4.47
N LEU A 112 -9.88 18.73 4.34
CA LEU A 112 -9.45 19.24 3.04
C LEU A 112 -8.77 18.17 2.18
N LEU A 113 -7.96 17.30 2.79
CA LEU A 113 -7.29 16.21 2.07
C LEU A 113 -8.25 15.07 1.72
N GLU A 114 -9.28 14.81 2.54
CA GLU A 114 -10.26 13.75 2.31
C GLU A 114 -11.43 14.19 1.40
N ASN A 115 -11.54 15.47 1.07
CA ASN A 115 -12.63 15.99 0.26
C ASN A 115 -12.56 15.50 -1.21
N PRO A 116 -13.55 14.73 -1.69
CA PRO A 116 -13.58 14.16 -3.03
C PRO A 116 -13.94 15.18 -4.12
N ASP A 117 -14.58 16.30 -3.79
CA ASP A 117 -15.06 17.28 -4.79
C ASP A 117 -13.94 18.11 -5.43
N ILE A 118 -12.69 17.90 -5.02
CA ILE A 118 -11.50 18.64 -5.46
C ILE A 118 -10.73 17.86 -6.57
N ASP A 119 -11.44 17.16 -7.46
CA ASP A 119 -10.89 16.00 -8.17
C ASP A 119 -10.34 16.18 -9.60
N GLU A 120 -10.24 17.39 -10.16
CA GLU A 120 -9.65 17.54 -11.52
C GLU A 120 -8.27 18.23 -11.53
N GLU A 121 -7.91 18.97 -10.48
CA GLU A 121 -6.59 19.63 -10.31
C GLU A 121 -6.07 19.54 -8.86
N GLY A 122 -6.36 18.43 -8.17
CA GLY A 122 -6.09 18.21 -6.74
C GLY A 122 -4.68 18.55 -6.25
N THR A 123 -3.72 18.61 -7.19
CA THR A 123 -2.40 19.21 -7.04
C THR A 123 -2.40 20.54 -6.26
N GLN A 124 -3.16 21.54 -6.70
CA GLN A 124 -3.05 22.89 -6.14
C GLN A 124 -3.52 22.90 -4.68
N THR A 125 -4.54 22.11 -4.37
CA THR A 125 -5.02 21.91 -3.00
C THR A 125 -3.98 21.24 -2.13
N VAL A 126 -3.33 20.17 -2.62
CA VAL A 126 -2.26 19.49 -1.88
C VAL A 126 -1.11 20.45 -1.58
N ASP A 127 -0.69 21.27 -2.57
CA ASP A 127 0.34 22.29 -2.37
C ASP A 127 -0.07 23.33 -1.33
N LEU A 128 -1.30 23.88 -1.43
CA LEU A 128 -1.83 24.84 -0.47
C LEU A 128 -1.88 24.27 0.95
N VAL A 129 -2.33 23.03 1.12
CA VAL A 129 -2.40 22.34 2.41
C VAL A 129 -0.99 22.10 2.96
N LEU A 130 -0.05 21.62 2.13
CA LEU A 130 1.35 21.41 2.53
C LEU A 130 1.99 22.73 2.99
N GLN A 131 1.86 23.79 2.21
CA GLN A 131 2.41 25.10 2.55
C GLN A 131 1.79 25.67 3.83
N SER A 132 0.47 25.51 4.00
CA SER A 132 -0.22 25.93 5.22
C SER A 132 0.28 25.17 6.43
N ALA A 133 0.35 23.83 6.36
CA ALA A 133 0.90 23.00 7.42
C ALA A 133 2.34 23.40 7.79
N CYS A 134 3.18 23.69 6.80
CA CYS A 134 4.54 24.14 7.04
C CYS A 134 4.58 25.48 7.80
N ARG A 135 3.77 26.47 7.39
CA ARG A 135 3.66 27.77 8.09
C ARG A 135 3.17 27.59 9.52
N LEU A 136 2.15 26.76 9.73
CA LEU A 136 1.60 26.50 11.06
C LEU A 136 2.62 25.85 11.98
N ILE A 137 3.42 24.91 11.47
CA ILE A 137 4.47 24.23 12.23
C ILE A 137 5.63 25.17 12.53
N ASP A 138 6.10 25.92 11.53
CA ASP A 138 7.27 26.80 11.66
C ASP A 138 7.02 28.01 12.57
N GLY A 139 5.75 28.41 12.74
CA GLY A 139 5.34 29.48 13.65
C GLY A 139 5.24 29.07 15.13
N LEU A 140 5.51 27.81 15.49
CA LEU A 140 5.35 27.31 16.86
C LEU A 140 6.58 27.50 17.74
N ASP A 141 6.32 27.70 19.02
CA ASP A 141 7.33 27.55 20.08
C ASP A 141 7.71 26.07 20.26
N SER A 142 8.95 25.81 20.70
CA SER A 142 9.53 24.48 20.92
C SER A 142 8.75 23.58 21.89
N ARG A 143 7.81 24.13 22.66
CA ARG A 143 6.94 23.39 23.60
C ARG A 143 5.77 22.67 22.91
N ALA A 144 5.49 22.97 21.64
CA ALA A 144 4.41 22.37 20.85
C ALA A 144 4.87 21.21 19.94
N ASP A 145 6.07 20.66 20.16
CA ASP A 145 6.70 19.64 19.30
C ASP A 145 5.81 18.40 19.06
N ARG A 146 5.13 17.90 20.09
CA ARG A 146 4.23 16.74 19.97
C ARG A 146 3.07 17.03 19.02
N ASP A 147 2.41 18.18 19.18
CA ASP A 147 1.26 18.53 18.35
C ASP A 147 1.73 18.78 16.90
N ALA A 148 2.90 19.40 16.73
CA ALA A 148 3.51 19.62 15.42
C ALA A 148 3.80 18.30 14.68
N ALA A 149 4.32 17.29 15.40
CA ALA A 149 4.52 15.95 14.86
C ALA A 149 3.20 15.27 14.46
N GLU A 150 2.13 15.43 15.24
CA GLU A 150 0.80 14.88 14.93
C GLU A 150 0.19 15.53 13.69
N LEU A 151 0.30 16.85 13.58
CA LEU A 151 -0.12 17.60 12.41
C LEU A 151 0.66 17.15 11.17
N TRP A 152 2.00 17.09 11.27
CA TRP A 152 2.88 16.63 10.19
C TRP A 152 2.48 15.21 9.72
N SER A 153 2.26 14.29 10.66
CA SER A 153 1.85 12.93 10.34
C SER A 153 0.51 12.88 9.62
N THR A 154 -0.49 13.64 10.08
CA THR A 154 -1.81 13.70 9.46
C THR A 154 -1.73 14.23 8.03
N VAL A 155 -0.94 15.29 7.80
CA VAL A 155 -0.78 15.90 6.49
C VAL A 155 -0.05 14.95 5.55
N MET A 156 1.05 14.33 5.97
CA MET A 156 1.80 13.37 5.15
C MET A 156 0.93 12.19 4.71
N ILE A 157 0.16 11.60 5.62
CA ILE A 157 -0.72 10.47 5.32
C ILE A 157 -1.86 10.91 4.37
N GLY A 158 -2.50 12.04 4.63
CA GLY A 158 -3.58 12.55 3.79
C GLY A 158 -3.12 12.95 2.38
N ILE A 159 -1.90 13.50 2.26
CA ILE A 159 -1.27 13.77 0.96
C ILE A 159 -1.03 12.46 0.21
N ALA A 160 -0.45 11.45 0.86
CA ALA A 160 -0.20 10.16 0.22
C ALA A 160 -1.48 9.46 -0.26
N SER A 161 -2.61 9.59 0.46
CA SER A 161 -3.89 9.05 -0.01
C SER A 161 -4.49 9.79 -1.20
N ARG A 162 -4.08 11.04 -1.46
CA ARG A 162 -4.57 11.84 -2.60
C ARG A 162 -3.67 11.75 -3.82
N LEU A 163 -2.38 11.50 -3.61
CA LEU A 163 -1.41 11.42 -4.69
C LEU A 163 -1.53 10.16 -5.56
N GLU A 164 -2.34 9.16 -5.16
CA GLU A 164 -2.70 8.01 -6.02
C GLU A 164 -3.24 8.42 -7.40
N HIS A 165 -3.64 9.68 -7.59
CA HIS A 165 -4.21 10.22 -8.82
C HIS A 165 -3.55 11.51 -9.35
N VAL A 166 -2.48 12.02 -8.73
CA VAL A 166 -2.05 13.43 -8.89
C VAL A 166 -0.55 13.63 -9.17
N SER A 167 -0.22 14.72 -9.87
CA SER A 167 1.07 15.02 -10.51
C SER A 167 2.31 15.12 -9.60
N HIS A 168 3.42 14.58 -10.12
CA HIS A 168 4.77 14.44 -9.53
C HIS A 168 5.49 15.69 -9.00
N HIS A 169 5.08 16.90 -9.36
CA HIS A 169 5.85 18.12 -9.05
C HIS A 169 5.78 18.51 -7.57
N LEU A 170 4.90 17.88 -6.78
CA LEU A 170 4.81 18.10 -5.34
C LEU A 170 5.75 17.22 -4.53
N PHE A 171 6.32 16.15 -5.13
CA PHE A 171 7.17 15.24 -4.39
C PHE A 171 8.50 15.88 -3.95
N GLU A 172 9.15 16.68 -4.80
CA GLU A 172 10.41 17.35 -4.46
C GLU A 172 10.25 18.35 -3.29
N PRO A 173 9.25 19.27 -3.32
CA PRO A 173 8.92 20.09 -2.16
C PRO A 173 8.60 19.28 -0.90
N LEU A 174 7.79 18.23 -1.03
CA LEU A 174 7.42 17.35 0.08
C LEU A 174 8.64 16.66 0.70
N LEU A 175 9.53 16.13 -0.13
CA LEU A 175 10.76 15.48 0.29
C LEU A 175 11.72 16.48 0.96
N ALA A 176 11.85 17.69 0.44
CA ALA A 176 12.66 18.74 1.05
C ALA A 176 12.14 19.11 2.45
N GLU A 177 10.83 19.29 2.59
CA GLU A 177 10.20 19.57 3.87
C GLU A 177 10.34 18.40 4.84
N PHE A 178 10.13 17.16 4.38
CA PHE A 178 10.37 15.96 5.16
C PHE A 178 11.80 15.92 5.71
N LEU A 179 12.82 16.13 4.87
CA LEU A 179 14.22 16.09 5.29
C LEU A 179 14.59 17.23 6.26
N ARG A 180 13.84 18.34 6.25
CA ARG A 180 14.00 19.46 7.20
C ARG A 180 13.40 19.14 8.57
N ARG A 181 12.47 18.20 8.67
CA ARG A 181 11.80 17.87 9.94
C ARG A 181 12.69 17.03 10.86
N PRO A 182 12.50 17.12 12.19
CA PRO A 182 13.22 16.31 13.15
C PRO A 182 13.04 14.80 12.91
N ALA A 183 14.12 14.03 13.09
CA ALA A 183 14.10 12.60 12.82
C ALA A 183 13.04 11.81 13.61
N HIS A 184 12.67 12.26 14.82
CA HIS A 184 11.63 11.62 15.63
C HIS A 184 10.21 11.84 15.09
N TRP A 185 9.99 12.77 14.16
CA TRP A 185 8.71 12.96 13.46
C TRP A 185 8.53 11.99 12.30
N HIS A 186 9.62 11.35 11.86
CA HIS A 186 9.59 10.35 10.79
C HIS A 186 9.10 9.03 11.40
N THR A 187 7.81 8.89 11.66
CA THR A 187 7.25 7.59 12.07
C THR A 187 7.22 6.64 10.86
N SER A 188 7.02 5.34 11.09
CA SER A 188 6.87 4.36 9.99
C SER A 188 5.73 4.75 9.04
N GLU A 189 4.61 5.26 9.58
CA GLU A 189 3.47 5.71 8.77
C GLU A 189 3.84 6.89 7.86
N VAL A 190 4.58 7.87 8.39
CA VAL A 190 5.04 9.05 7.63
C VAL A 190 6.02 8.65 6.54
N VAL A 191 6.96 7.74 6.83
CA VAL A 191 7.92 7.26 5.82
C VAL A 191 7.22 6.41 4.76
N THR A 192 6.24 5.59 5.15
CA THR A 192 5.42 4.82 4.21
C THR A 192 4.61 5.74 3.31
N ALA A 193 4.00 6.79 3.89
CA ALA A 193 3.28 7.82 3.14
C ALA A 193 4.21 8.50 2.12
N LEU A 194 5.40 8.95 2.55
CA LEU A 194 6.40 9.54 1.65
C LEU A 194 6.80 8.57 0.52
N SER A 195 7.04 7.30 0.82
CA SER A 195 7.40 6.29 -0.19
C SER A 195 6.27 6.07 -1.21
N ARG A 196 5.00 6.09 -0.78
CA ARG A 196 3.85 6.00 -1.70
C ARG A 196 3.79 7.18 -2.66
N CYS A 197 4.01 8.40 -2.16
CA CYS A 197 4.03 9.60 -2.99
C CYS A 197 5.07 9.56 -4.14
N ALA A 198 6.10 8.71 -4.04
CA ALA A 198 7.10 8.51 -5.09
C ALA A 198 6.78 7.39 -6.10
N GLU A 199 5.83 6.49 -5.79
CA GLU A 199 5.43 5.38 -6.66
C GLU A 199 4.51 5.83 -7.81
N ASP A 200 3.58 6.74 -7.54
CA ASP A 200 2.50 7.11 -8.48
C ASP A 200 2.94 7.90 -9.73
N GLY A 201 4.19 8.37 -9.75
CA GLY A 201 4.77 9.11 -10.89
C GLY A 201 4.98 8.29 -12.17
N TRP A 202 4.72 6.98 -12.13
CA TRP A 202 5.02 6.05 -13.23
C TRP A 202 3.80 5.46 -13.92
N HIS A 203 2.62 5.57 -13.32
CA HIS A 203 1.36 5.01 -13.86
C HIS A 203 0.52 6.04 -14.63
N GLY A 204 0.87 7.34 -14.58
CA GLY A 204 0.19 8.43 -15.29
C GLY A 204 0.81 8.82 -16.64
N CYS A 205 0.01 9.43 -17.52
CA CYS A 205 0.34 9.82 -18.90
C CYS A 205 1.50 10.82 -19.09
N THR A 206 2.21 11.21 -18.02
CA THR A 206 3.41 12.06 -18.09
C THR A 206 4.58 11.33 -17.45
N ARG A 207 5.46 10.75 -18.27
CA ARG A 207 6.65 10.02 -17.80
C ARG A 207 7.51 10.97 -16.97
N PHE A 208 7.75 10.61 -15.71
CA PHE A 208 8.70 11.30 -14.87
C PHE A 208 10.13 11.09 -15.41
N PRO A 209 11.01 12.11 -15.42
CA PRO A 209 12.40 11.93 -15.87
C PRO A 209 13.12 10.88 -15.00
N THR A 210 13.61 9.81 -15.62
CA THR A 210 14.28 8.67 -14.95
C THR A 210 15.37 9.12 -13.98
N VAL A 211 16.13 10.15 -14.36
CA VAL A 211 17.22 10.74 -13.54
C VAL A 211 16.71 11.23 -12.18
N ARG A 212 15.56 11.91 -12.15
CA ARG A 212 14.98 12.43 -10.90
C ARG A 212 14.44 11.29 -10.05
N ALA A 213 13.75 10.30 -10.64
CA ALA A 213 13.23 9.19 -9.86
C ALA A 213 14.35 8.34 -9.26
N ARG A 214 15.46 8.19 -9.99
CA ARG A 214 16.67 7.54 -9.46
C ARG A 214 17.21 8.28 -8.24
N ALA A 215 17.26 9.62 -8.29
CA ALA A 215 17.67 10.42 -7.15
C ALA A 215 16.72 10.23 -5.95
N HIS A 216 15.40 10.22 -6.18
CA HIS A 216 14.39 9.99 -5.15
C HIS A 216 14.55 8.60 -4.51
N TYR A 217 14.69 7.55 -5.32
CA TYR A 217 14.94 6.20 -4.87
C TYR A 217 16.16 6.14 -3.93
N HIS A 218 17.30 6.71 -4.32
CA HIS A 218 18.50 6.66 -3.48
C HIS A 218 18.36 7.47 -2.19
N VAL A 219 17.61 8.58 -2.19
CA VAL A 219 17.30 9.32 -0.97
C VAL A 219 16.44 8.49 -0.03
N LEU A 220 15.36 7.89 -0.53
CA LEU A 220 14.46 7.04 0.27
C LEU A 220 15.16 5.77 0.78
N ASN A 221 15.97 5.12 -0.06
CA ASN A 221 16.77 3.97 0.35
C ASN A 221 17.73 4.32 1.49
N ARG A 222 18.47 5.43 1.39
CA ARG A 222 19.36 5.89 2.46
C ARG A 222 18.60 6.25 3.74
N LEU A 223 17.45 6.91 3.60
CA LEU A 223 16.59 7.24 4.72
C LEU A 223 16.15 5.96 5.45
N LEU A 224 15.60 4.98 4.74
CA LEU A 224 15.15 3.71 5.30
C LEU A 224 16.30 2.91 5.93
N ALA A 225 17.44 2.83 5.25
CA ALA A 225 18.62 2.15 5.77
C ALA A 225 19.19 2.81 7.04
N GLY A 226 19.07 4.13 7.18
CA GLY A 226 19.62 4.89 8.31
C GLY A 226 18.76 4.86 9.58
N ARG A 227 17.50 4.40 9.51
CA ARG A 227 16.55 4.46 10.64
C ARG A 227 16.74 3.35 11.68
N GLY A 228 17.36 2.24 11.31
CA GLY A 228 17.59 1.12 12.23
C GLY A 228 16.32 0.41 12.74
N MET A 229 15.15 0.66 12.13
CA MET A 229 13.86 0.05 12.48
C MET A 229 13.24 -0.72 11.29
N PRO A 230 13.93 -1.73 10.72
CA PRO A 230 13.52 -2.34 9.48
C PRO A 230 12.10 -2.95 9.53
N GLN A 231 11.71 -3.59 10.63
CA GLN A 231 10.38 -4.23 10.75
C GLN A 231 9.23 -3.21 10.71
N ALA A 232 9.38 -2.10 11.41
CA ALA A 232 8.37 -1.04 11.43
C ALA A 232 8.20 -0.44 10.02
N ASP A 233 9.30 -0.30 9.28
CA ASP A 233 9.31 0.32 7.96
C ASP A 233 9.06 -0.69 6.81
N LEU A 234 8.64 -1.93 7.09
CA LEU A 234 8.38 -2.96 6.06
C LEU A 234 7.48 -2.44 4.91
N PRO A 235 6.35 -1.75 5.18
CA PRO A 235 5.51 -1.23 4.09
C PRO A 235 6.28 -0.24 3.21
N ALA A 236 7.08 0.65 3.79
CA ALA A 236 7.90 1.60 3.05
C ALA A 236 9.00 0.92 2.20
N TRP A 237 9.59 -0.18 2.70
CA TRP A 237 10.52 -1.00 1.92
C TRP A 237 9.84 -1.70 0.75
N CYS A 238 8.63 -2.24 0.93
CA CYS A 238 7.85 -2.80 -0.17
C CYS A 238 7.55 -1.73 -1.24
N GLN A 239 7.25 -0.50 -0.83
CA GLN A 239 7.05 0.60 -1.77
C GLN A 239 8.33 0.98 -2.53
N LEU A 240 9.48 0.91 -1.86
CA LEU A 240 10.78 1.11 -2.51
C LEU A 240 11.06 0.05 -3.59
N VAL A 241 10.60 -1.19 -3.40
CA VAL A 241 10.68 -2.25 -4.42
C VAL A 241 9.84 -1.90 -5.66
N CYS A 242 8.62 -1.39 -5.48
CA CYS A 242 7.79 -0.94 -6.60
C CYS A 242 8.46 0.21 -7.38
N GLN A 243 9.07 1.16 -6.69
CA GLN A 243 9.84 2.23 -7.34
C GLN A 243 11.06 1.70 -8.10
N ALA A 244 11.79 0.73 -7.55
CA ALA A 244 12.90 0.08 -8.24
C ALA A 244 12.45 -0.64 -9.51
N TRP A 245 11.26 -1.26 -9.49
CA TRP A 245 10.68 -1.87 -10.68
C TRP A 245 10.36 -0.84 -11.75
N ALA A 246 9.77 0.28 -11.37
CA ALA A 246 9.49 1.35 -12.32
C ALA A 246 10.79 1.90 -12.94
N LEU A 247 11.83 2.12 -12.12
CA LEU A 247 13.16 2.49 -12.61
C LEU A 247 13.75 1.47 -13.59
N GLY A 248 13.68 0.17 -13.26
CA GLY A 248 14.21 -0.86 -14.15
C GLY A 248 13.40 -1.00 -15.44
N LYS A 249 12.06 -0.99 -15.36
CA LYS A 249 11.17 -1.17 -16.50
C LYS A 249 11.24 -0.02 -17.50
N PHE A 250 11.25 1.22 -17.02
CA PHE A 250 11.23 2.40 -17.88
C PHE A 250 12.63 2.95 -18.14
N GLY A 251 13.50 2.95 -17.14
CA GLY A 251 14.86 3.49 -17.27
C GLY A 251 15.77 2.66 -18.16
N VAL A 252 15.68 1.32 -18.12
CA VAL A 252 16.49 0.46 -19.02
C VAL A 252 15.99 0.58 -20.45
N ALA A 253 14.67 0.66 -20.65
CA ALA A 253 14.07 0.81 -21.98
C ALA A 253 14.47 2.13 -22.64
N ASP A 254 14.58 3.21 -21.87
CA ASP A 254 14.90 4.55 -22.37
C ASP A 254 16.43 4.81 -22.40
N GLY A 255 17.27 3.86 -21.99
CA GLY A 255 18.74 3.98 -21.99
C GLY A 255 19.33 4.89 -20.90
N ASP A 256 18.48 5.40 -20.02
CA ASP A 256 18.83 6.26 -18.87
C ASP A 256 19.40 5.47 -17.69
N PHE A 257 19.27 4.15 -17.73
CA PHE A 257 19.60 3.26 -16.63
C PHE A 257 20.31 2.02 -17.14
N THR A 258 21.50 1.76 -16.61
CA THR A 258 22.34 0.64 -17.06
C THR A 258 22.01 -0.64 -16.29
N GLU A 259 22.21 -1.80 -16.93
CA GLU A 259 22.02 -3.11 -16.27
C GLU A 259 22.85 -3.23 -14.97
N PRO A 260 24.14 -2.83 -14.90
CA PRO A 260 24.89 -2.87 -13.65
C PRO A 260 24.31 -1.99 -12.54
N GLU A 261 23.74 -0.83 -12.87
CA GLU A 261 23.06 0.02 -11.88
C GLU A 261 21.79 -0.65 -11.35
N PHE A 262 20.99 -1.29 -12.22
CA PHE A 262 19.83 -2.07 -11.77
C PHE A 262 20.23 -3.23 -10.88
N LEU A 263 21.30 -3.94 -11.23
CA LEU A 263 21.83 -5.03 -10.43
C LEU A 263 22.25 -4.56 -9.04
N ALA A 264 22.89 -3.39 -8.93
CA ALA A 264 23.21 -2.81 -7.63
C ALA A 264 21.95 -2.51 -6.81
N ILE A 265 20.89 -1.98 -7.42
CA ILE A 265 19.59 -1.77 -6.76
C ILE A 265 18.98 -3.09 -6.28
N PHE A 266 18.98 -4.11 -7.13
CA PHE A 266 18.47 -5.44 -6.80
C PHE A 266 19.25 -6.04 -5.61
N ASP A 267 20.58 -5.99 -5.65
CA ASP A 267 21.45 -6.52 -4.61
C ASP A 267 21.31 -5.74 -3.30
N ASP A 268 21.13 -4.42 -3.34
CA ASP A 268 20.88 -3.59 -2.16
C ASP A 268 19.56 -3.98 -1.48
N LEU A 269 18.48 -4.14 -2.25
CA LEU A 269 17.16 -4.53 -1.73
C LEU A 269 17.16 -5.95 -1.18
N LEU A 270 17.86 -6.88 -1.84
CA LEU A 270 18.01 -8.25 -1.36
C LEU A 270 18.83 -8.31 -0.06
N SER A 271 19.91 -7.52 0.02
CA SER A 271 20.70 -7.35 1.25
C SER A 271 19.89 -6.69 2.36
N ALA A 272 19.00 -5.75 2.01
CA ALA A 272 18.05 -5.18 2.96
C ALA A 272 17.11 -6.26 3.50
N ALA A 273 16.51 -7.08 2.65
CA ALA A 273 15.62 -8.18 3.06
C ALA A 273 16.30 -9.19 3.99
N GLU A 274 17.55 -9.56 3.71
CA GLU A 274 18.33 -10.49 4.56
C GLU A 274 18.47 -10.00 6.02
N ARG A 275 18.44 -8.68 6.25
CA ARG A 275 18.49 -8.08 7.60
C ARG A 275 17.17 -8.12 8.35
N PHE A 276 16.05 -8.40 7.68
CA PHE A 276 14.75 -8.51 8.35
C PHE A 276 14.67 -9.78 9.20
N ALA A 277 13.95 -9.66 10.31
CA ALA A 277 13.52 -10.80 11.09
C ALA A 277 12.41 -11.58 10.36
N LEU A 278 12.18 -12.81 10.81
CA LEU A 278 11.04 -13.61 10.36
C LEU A 278 9.77 -13.13 11.08
N PRO A 279 8.60 -13.07 10.41
CA PRO A 279 8.31 -13.49 9.03
C PRO A 279 8.50 -12.38 7.97
N ASP A 280 8.77 -11.13 8.37
CA ASP A 280 8.82 -9.94 7.51
C ASP A 280 9.79 -10.06 6.33
N ARG A 281 10.92 -10.76 6.54
CA ARG A 281 11.86 -11.14 5.48
C ARG A 281 11.17 -11.78 4.28
N GLY A 282 10.21 -12.68 4.53
CA GLY A 282 9.50 -13.39 3.46
C GLY A 282 8.62 -12.48 2.64
N TRP A 283 8.00 -11.48 3.26
CA TRP A 283 7.17 -10.51 2.56
C TRP A 283 8.00 -9.59 1.66
N LEU A 284 9.15 -9.11 2.13
CA LEU A 284 10.02 -8.29 1.31
C LEU A 284 10.68 -9.09 0.17
N LEU A 285 11.15 -10.31 0.45
CA LEU A 285 11.65 -11.21 -0.60
C LEU A 285 10.57 -11.52 -1.66
N LYS A 286 9.31 -11.70 -1.23
CA LYS A 286 8.19 -11.92 -2.14
C LYS A 286 7.99 -10.70 -3.06
N ALA A 287 7.99 -9.49 -2.50
CA ALA A 287 7.89 -8.27 -3.30
C ALA A 287 9.05 -8.17 -4.31
N ILE A 288 10.29 -8.44 -3.90
CA ILE A 288 11.45 -8.47 -4.80
C ILE A 288 11.24 -9.50 -5.93
N ALA A 289 10.71 -10.68 -5.62
CA ALA A 289 10.42 -11.72 -6.61
C ALA A 289 9.33 -11.32 -7.62
N ASP A 290 8.23 -10.73 -7.14
CA ASP A 290 7.10 -10.30 -7.97
C ASP A 290 7.52 -9.19 -8.94
N TYR A 291 8.30 -8.23 -8.45
CA TYR A 291 8.56 -7.00 -9.19
C TYR A 291 9.89 -7.02 -9.91
N LEU A 292 10.99 -7.39 -9.26
CA LEU A 292 12.34 -7.14 -9.80
C LEU A 292 12.93 -8.32 -10.55
N LEU A 293 12.55 -9.55 -10.22
CA LEU A 293 13.15 -10.75 -10.82
C LEU A 293 12.95 -10.77 -12.35
N GLN A 294 11.78 -10.33 -12.83
CA GLN A 294 11.43 -10.24 -14.26
C GLN A 294 12.30 -9.27 -15.08
N LEU A 295 13.07 -8.39 -14.42
CA LEU A 295 13.88 -7.36 -15.06
C LEU A 295 15.36 -7.73 -15.17
N LEU A 296 15.77 -8.89 -14.64
CA LEU A 296 17.16 -9.35 -14.71
C LEU A 296 17.47 -9.99 -16.06
N ALA A 297 18.74 -9.93 -16.48
CA ALA A 297 19.21 -10.75 -17.59
C ALA A 297 19.15 -12.25 -17.21
N SER A 298 18.83 -13.12 -18.18
CA SER A 298 18.69 -14.56 -17.95
C SER A 298 19.94 -15.21 -17.35
N SER A 299 21.12 -14.72 -17.72
CA SER A 299 22.43 -15.13 -17.20
C SER A 299 22.61 -14.93 -15.70
N ARG A 300 21.80 -14.08 -15.07
CA ARG A 300 21.84 -13.77 -13.63
C ARG A 300 20.83 -14.56 -12.81
N LEU A 301 19.81 -15.15 -13.45
CA LEU A 301 18.69 -15.78 -12.75
C LEU A 301 19.12 -16.90 -11.79
N PRO A 302 20.03 -17.83 -12.14
CA PRO A 302 20.39 -18.90 -11.21
C PRO A 302 21.06 -18.38 -9.94
N ALA A 303 21.92 -17.36 -10.06
CA ALA A 303 22.57 -16.75 -8.91
C ALA A 303 21.55 -16.01 -8.02
N ALA A 304 20.67 -15.20 -8.64
CA ALA A 304 19.63 -14.47 -7.92
C ALA A 304 18.67 -15.41 -7.18
N VAL A 305 18.15 -16.43 -7.86
CA VAL A 305 17.26 -17.45 -7.27
C VAL A 305 17.94 -18.21 -6.14
N THR A 306 19.22 -18.60 -6.32
CA THR A 306 19.98 -19.28 -5.26
C THR A 306 20.12 -18.41 -4.02
N ARG A 307 20.45 -17.12 -4.20
CA ARG A 307 20.57 -16.17 -3.08
C ARG A 307 19.23 -15.93 -2.40
N MET A 308 18.15 -15.75 -3.14
CA MET A 308 16.80 -15.60 -2.58
C MET A 308 16.38 -16.84 -1.79
N ARG A 309 16.70 -18.05 -2.28
CA ARG A 309 16.48 -19.31 -1.54
C ARG A 309 17.30 -19.36 -0.24
N GLN A 310 18.56 -18.97 -0.28
CA GLN A 310 19.40 -18.92 0.93
C GLN A 310 18.84 -17.93 1.94
N ALA A 311 18.43 -16.74 1.49
CA ALA A 311 17.79 -15.74 2.32
C ALA A 311 16.45 -16.24 2.90
N SER A 312 15.76 -17.15 2.19
CA SER A 312 14.49 -17.71 2.62
C SER A 312 14.59 -18.85 3.63
N LEU A 313 15.79 -19.31 3.97
CA LEU A 313 15.97 -20.37 4.96
C LEU A 313 15.37 -19.97 6.32
N GLY A 314 14.59 -20.88 6.89
CA GLY A 314 13.92 -20.67 8.18
C GLY A 314 12.64 -19.84 8.12
N ILE A 315 12.28 -19.25 6.97
CA ILE A 315 11.01 -18.52 6.82
C ILE A 315 9.83 -19.46 7.09
N GLU A 316 8.80 -18.92 7.75
CA GLU A 316 7.57 -19.66 8.00
C GLU A 316 6.99 -20.27 6.70
N PRO A 317 6.36 -21.46 6.77
CA PRO A 317 5.92 -22.17 5.57
C PRO A 317 4.96 -21.37 4.66
N VAL A 318 4.10 -20.52 5.23
CA VAL A 318 3.13 -19.74 4.44
C VAL A 318 3.82 -18.62 3.64
N PRO A 319 4.61 -17.72 4.25
CA PRO A 319 5.43 -16.78 3.49
C PRO A 319 6.41 -17.47 2.53
N GLY A 320 7.03 -18.58 2.93
CA GLY A 320 7.93 -19.36 2.07
C GLY A 320 7.24 -19.90 0.81
N LEU A 321 6.01 -20.43 0.96
CA LEU A 321 5.19 -20.88 -0.16
C LEU A 321 4.83 -19.71 -1.10
N LYS A 322 4.45 -18.55 -0.55
CA LYS A 322 4.14 -17.35 -1.35
C LYS A 322 5.35 -16.84 -2.12
N LEU A 323 6.53 -16.84 -1.51
CA LEU A 323 7.79 -16.49 -2.18
C LEU A 323 8.08 -17.44 -3.36
N GLY A 324 7.95 -18.75 -3.15
CA GLY A 324 8.13 -19.73 -4.22
C GLY A 324 7.15 -19.55 -5.38
N GLN A 325 5.88 -19.25 -5.07
CA GLN A 325 4.87 -18.90 -6.09
C GLN A 325 5.28 -17.66 -6.89
N SER A 326 5.68 -16.58 -6.21
CA SER A 326 6.12 -15.33 -6.84
C SER A 326 7.33 -15.55 -7.75
N MET A 327 8.34 -16.29 -7.31
CA MET A 327 9.50 -16.62 -8.15
C MET A 327 9.11 -17.45 -9.37
N LEU A 328 8.28 -18.50 -9.20
CA LEU A 328 7.82 -19.32 -10.32
C LEU A 328 6.99 -18.50 -11.32
N PHE A 329 6.06 -17.68 -10.85
CA PHE A 329 5.25 -16.82 -11.71
C PHE A 329 6.15 -15.93 -12.58
N SER A 330 7.12 -15.25 -11.98
CA SER A 330 8.06 -14.38 -12.70
C SER A 330 8.91 -15.16 -13.72
N LEU A 331 9.45 -16.32 -13.32
CA LEU A 331 10.29 -17.15 -14.20
C LEU A 331 9.50 -17.74 -15.38
N ILE A 332 8.28 -18.22 -15.15
CA ILE A 332 7.45 -18.83 -16.18
C ILE A 332 6.89 -17.76 -17.12
N GLY A 333 6.24 -16.75 -16.54
CA GLY A 333 5.49 -15.72 -17.27
C GLY A 333 6.37 -14.82 -18.12
N HIS A 334 7.59 -14.49 -17.67
CA HIS A 334 8.45 -13.52 -18.34
C HIS A 334 9.68 -14.13 -19.01
N PHE A 335 10.28 -15.19 -18.47
CA PHE A 335 11.50 -15.75 -19.05
C PHE A 335 11.26 -16.98 -19.88
N LEU A 336 10.50 -17.95 -19.37
CA LEU A 336 10.30 -19.21 -20.06
C LEU A 336 9.44 -19.04 -21.32
N CYS A 337 8.45 -18.15 -21.28
CA CYS A 337 7.64 -17.77 -22.44
C CYS A 337 8.51 -17.24 -23.59
N ASP A 338 9.48 -16.38 -23.28
CA ASP A 338 10.30 -15.69 -24.27
C ASP A 338 11.53 -16.52 -24.70
N ASN A 339 12.08 -17.32 -23.78
CA ASN A 339 13.34 -18.04 -23.96
C ASN A 339 13.26 -19.50 -23.46
N PRO A 340 12.40 -20.35 -24.06
CA PRO A 340 12.10 -21.69 -23.54
C PRO A 340 13.30 -22.65 -23.50
N HIS A 341 14.32 -22.40 -24.30
CA HIS A 341 15.50 -23.26 -24.41
C HIS A 341 16.72 -22.74 -23.65
N ASP A 342 16.64 -21.55 -23.05
CA ASP A 342 17.74 -21.00 -22.27
C ASP A 342 18.04 -21.91 -21.06
N PRO A 343 19.25 -22.49 -20.96
CA PRO A 343 19.61 -23.34 -19.84
C PRO A 343 19.59 -22.61 -18.50
N GLN A 344 19.85 -21.30 -18.45
CA GLN A 344 19.85 -20.51 -17.23
C GLN A 344 18.44 -20.34 -16.67
N VAL A 345 17.45 -20.08 -17.55
CA VAL A 345 16.03 -19.99 -17.18
C VAL A 345 15.53 -21.33 -16.63
N ARG A 346 15.84 -22.43 -17.32
CA ARG A 346 15.45 -23.78 -16.87
C ARG A 346 16.09 -24.15 -15.52
N LEU A 347 17.37 -23.84 -15.34
CA LEU A 347 18.07 -24.07 -14.08
C LEU A 347 17.46 -23.26 -12.93
N ALA A 348 17.09 -22.01 -13.17
CA ALA A 348 16.40 -21.17 -12.19
C ALA A 348 15.04 -21.78 -11.79
N CYS A 349 14.20 -22.16 -12.77
CA CYS A 349 12.92 -22.83 -12.51
C CYS A 349 13.08 -24.12 -11.68
N GLN A 350 14.02 -24.98 -12.07
CA GLN A 350 14.32 -26.23 -11.37
C GLN A 350 14.81 -25.98 -9.94
N THR A 351 15.57 -24.92 -9.71
CA THR A 351 16.05 -24.54 -8.38
C THR A 351 14.90 -24.13 -7.47
N VAL A 352 13.93 -23.35 -7.97
CA VAL A 352 12.73 -22.98 -7.20
C VAL A 352 11.87 -24.20 -6.89
N LEU A 353 11.60 -25.05 -7.89
CA LEU A 353 10.82 -26.28 -7.71
C LEU A 353 11.48 -27.22 -6.69
N ARG A 354 12.80 -27.35 -6.74
CA ARG A 354 13.57 -28.12 -5.75
C ARG A 354 13.43 -27.53 -4.34
N GLY A 355 13.55 -26.21 -4.20
CA GLY A 355 13.34 -25.53 -2.91
C GLY A 355 11.94 -25.77 -2.34
N LEU A 356 10.89 -25.70 -3.17
CA LEU A 356 9.52 -26.04 -2.75
C LEU A 356 9.39 -27.49 -2.27
N HIS A 357 10.19 -28.41 -2.81
CA HIS A 357 10.21 -29.80 -2.37
C HIS A 357 10.99 -29.99 -1.06
N GLU A 358 12.20 -29.45 -1.00
CA GLU A 358 13.16 -29.68 0.09
C GLU A 358 12.83 -28.87 1.35
N ASP A 359 12.46 -27.59 1.17
CA ASP A 359 12.40 -26.62 2.25
C ASP A 359 11.00 -26.55 2.90
N LEU A 360 9.95 -27.05 2.23
CA LEU A 360 8.57 -27.06 2.76
C LEU A 360 8.24 -28.34 3.54
N PRO A 361 7.53 -28.21 4.68
CA PRO A 361 7.00 -29.36 5.42
C PRO A 361 6.08 -30.23 4.55
N PRO A 362 6.02 -31.56 4.78
CA PRO A 362 5.21 -32.48 3.97
C PRO A 362 3.76 -32.04 3.74
N ARG A 363 3.10 -31.48 4.77
CA ARG A 363 1.71 -30.97 4.70
C ARG A 363 1.51 -29.80 3.72
N MET A 364 2.56 -29.03 3.43
CA MET A 364 2.51 -27.87 2.52
C MET A 364 2.96 -28.21 1.11
N ARG A 365 3.57 -29.38 0.89
CA ARG A 365 3.96 -29.84 -0.45
C ARG A 365 2.76 -30.07 -1.36
N SER A 366 1.60 -30.40 -0.78
CA SER A 366 0.30 -30.41 -1.47
C SER A 366 -0.08 -29.05 -2.03
N ALA A 367 0.10 -27.98 -1.23
CA ALA A 367 -0.18 -26.62 -1.67
C ALA A 367 0.82 -26.17 -2.74
N ALA A 368 2.10 -26.52 -2.60
CA ALA A 368 3.11 -26.28 -3.64
C ALA A 368 2.77 -26.99 -4.95
N ALA A 369 2.28 -28.22 -4.89
CA ALA A 369 1.81 -28.94 -6.06
C ALA A 369 0.58 -28.29 -6.71
N GLY A 370 -0.37 -27.79 -5.91
CA GLY A 370 -1.49 -26.98 -6.39
C GLY A 370 -1.01 -25.72 -7.13
N ILE A 371 0.02 -25.04 -6.63
CA ILE A 371 0.63 -23.87 -7.28
C ILE A 371 1.27 -24.27 -8.62
N VAL A 372 2.10 -25.32 -8.64
CA VAL A 372 2.77 -25.81 -9.85
C VAL A 372 1.75 -26.19 -10.93
N LEU A 373 0.67 -26.88 -10.53
CA LEU A 373 -0.44 -27.23 -11.42
C LEU A 373 -1.22 -25.99 -11.89
N GLY A 374 -1.51 -25.05 -11.01
CA GLY A 374 -2.22 -23.81 -11.33
C GLY A 374 -1.46 -22.91 -12.31
N LEU A 375 -0.13 -22.92 -12.22
CA LEU A 375 0.75 -22.20 -13.14
C LEU A 375 1.03 -22.97 -14.44
N THR A 376 0.51 -24.19 -14.61
CA THR A 376 0.70 -24.96 -15.86
C THR A 376 -0.04 -24.26 -17.01
N PRO A 377 0.68 -23.65 -17.97
CA PRO A 377 0.04 -22.91 -19.03
C PRO A 377 -0.71 -23.88 -19.95
N ARG A 378 -1.91 -23.45 -20.37
CA ARG A 378 -2.68 -24.16 -21.38
C ARG A 378 -2.41 -23.53 -22.75
N PRO A 379 -2.16 -24.34 -23.80
CA PRO A 379 -2.17 -23.83 -25.16
C PRO A 379 -3.56 -23.23 -25.42
N SER A 380 -3.63 -21.92 -25.61
CA SER A 380 -4.86 -21.23 -25.99
C SER A 380 -4.69 -20.63 -27.38
N SER A 381 -5.75 -20.66 -28.18
CA SER A 381 -5.77 -20.06 -29.52
C SER A 381 -5.96 -18.54 -29.49
N ASP A 382 -6.41 -17.97 -28.37
CA ASP A 382 -7.09 -16.66 -28.37
C ASP A 382 -6.35 -15.57 -27.59
N HIS A 383 -5.28 -15.88 -26.85
CA HIS A 383 -4.45 -14.89 -26.16
C HIS A 383 -3.00 -15.07 -26.58
N GLY A 384 -2.38 -13.99 -27.08
CA GLY A 384 -1.10 -13.96 -27.79
C GLY A 384 -0.10 -15.02 -27.36
N SER A 385 0.08 -16.04 -28.20
CA SER A 385 1.24 -16.95 -28.31
C SER A 385 2.09 -17.08 -27.04
N ILE A 386 1.61 -17.75 -25.99
CA ILE A 386 2.57 -18.51 -25.16
C ILE A 386 3.09 -19.62 -26.08
N CYS A 387 4.39 -19.57 -26.38
CA CYS A 387 4.99 -20.54 -27.28
C CYS A 387 4.72 -21.96 -26.78
N LEU A 388 4.19 -22.84 -27.65
CA LEU A 388 3.92 -24.23 -27.31
C LEU A 388 5.14 -24.90 -26.67
N ASP A 389 6.34 -24.53 -27.10
CA ASP A 389 7.60 -25.03 -26.57
C ASP A 389 7.82 -24.62 -25.10
N ALA A 390 7.50 -23.39 -24.72
CA ALA A 390 7.56 -22.94 -23.33
C ALA A 390 6.59 -23.73 -22.45
N CYS A 391 5.37 -23.95 -22.93
CA CYS A 391 4.38 -24.78 -22.25
C CYS A 391 4.88 -26.21 -22.05
N LEU A 392 5.49 -26.81 -23.09
CA LEU A 392 6.04 -28.16 -23.02
C LEU A 392 7.22 -28.27 -22.06
N VAL A 393 8.12 -27.29 -22.05
CA VAL A 393 9.26 -27.24 -21.12
C VAL A 393 8.77 -27.13 -19.68
N TYR A 394 7.81 -26.24 -19.41
CA TYR A 394 7.22 -26.15 -18.07
C TYR A 394 6.49 -27.43 -17.68
N LEU A 395 5.68 -28.00 -18.58
CA LEU A 395 4.96 -29.23 -18.33
C LEU A 395 5.91 -30.38 -17.93
N ARG A 396 7.07 -30.50 -18.59
CA ARG A 396 8.12 -31.46 -18.21
C ARG A 396 8.61 -31.20 -16.77
N MET A 397 8.95 -29.96 -16.45
CA MET A 397 9.40 -29.58 -15.10
C MET A 397 8.33 -29.82 -14.03
N ALA A 398 7.06 -29.55 -14.34
CA ALA A 398 5.93 -29.80 -13.46
C ALA A 398 5.76 -31.30 -13.20
N VAL A 399 5.80 -32.14 -14.24
CA VAL A 399 5.74 -33.60 -14.09
C VAL A 399 6.92 -34.12 -13.28
N ASP A 400 8.15 -33.66 -13.57
CA ASP A 400 9.35 -34.02 -12.80
C ASP A 400 9.18 -33.67 -11.30
N PHE A 401 8.65 -32.49 -10.98
CA PHE A 401 8.37 -32.08 -9.61
C PHE A 401 7.35 -33.00 -8.94
N LEU A 402 6.24 -33.30 -9.62
CA LEU A 402 5.15 -34.14 -9.10
C LEU A 402 5.58 -35.60 -8.87
N GLU A 403 6.46 -36.13 -9.71
CA GLU A 403 7.01 -37.49 -9.56
C GLU A 403 7.84 -37.64 -8.29
N ASN A 404 8.53 -36.57 -7.89
CA ASN A 404 9.34 -36.52 -6.69
C ASN A 404 8.52 -36.28 -5.41
N LEU A 405 7.23 -35.93 -5.52
CA LEU A 405 6.36 -35.75 -4.35
C LEU A 405 5.88 -37.10 -3.77
N PRO A 406 5.73 -37.19 -2.43
CA PRO A 406 5.13 -38.36 -1.82
C PRO A 406 3.67 -38.55 -2.31
N PRO A 407 3.21 -39.81 -2.53
CA PRO A 407 1.92 -40.13 -3.16
C PRO A 407 0.62 -39.63 -2.50
N LEU A 408 0.69 -38.88 -1.40
CA LEU A 408 -0.46 -38.35 -0.66
C LEU A 408 -0.59 -36.82 -0.78
N ALA A 409 0.25 -36.20 -1.59
CA ALA A 409 0.28 -34.75 -1.70
C ALA A 409 -0.88 -34.15 -2.53
N LEU A 410 -1.62 -34.94 -3.32
CA LEU A 410 -2.59 -34.41 -4.29
C LEU A 410 -3.83 -35.29 -4.39
N SER A 411 -4.95 -34.68 -4.76
CA SER A 411 -6.15 -35.42 -5.13
C SER A 411 -6.12 -35.78 -6.62
N ARG A 412 -6.80 -36.88 -7.00
CA ARG A 412 -7.03 -37.23 -8.41
C ARG A 412 -7.66 -36.09 -9.21
N ARG A 413 -8.44 -35.22 -8.56
CA ARG A 413 -9.07 -34.05 -9.20
C ARG A 413 -8.02 -33.05 -9.68
N ASP A 414 -6.93 -32.87 -8.95
CA ASP A 414 -5.87 -31.91 -9.26
C ASP A 414 -5.03 -32.39 -10.45
N LEU A 415 -4.73 -33.70 -10.50
CA LEU A 415 -4.00 -34.32 -11.61
C LEU A 415 -4.78 -34.33 -12.94
N ARG A 416 -6.12 -34.25 -12.91
CA ARG A 416 -6.94 -34.16 -14.14
C ARG A 416 -6.62 -32.91 -14.97
N VAL A 417 -6.05 -31.87 -14.36
CA VAL A 417 -5.59 -30.69 -15.10
C VAL A 417 -4.53 -31.07 -16.13
N LEU A 418 -3.62 -31.98 -15.79
CA LEU A 418 -2.59 -32.47 -16.70
C LEU A 418 -3.15 -33.46 -17.72
N CYS A 419 -4.04 -34.38 -17.31
CA CYS A 419 -4.65 -35.35 -18.24
C CYS A 419 -5.44 -34.70 -19.39
N ARG A 420 -5.85 -33.45 -19.24
CA ARG A 420 -6.62 -32.68 -20.24
C ARG A 420 -5.77 -31.70 -21.04
N TRP A 421 -4.44 -31.73 -20.88
CA TRP A 421 -3.56 -30.85 -21.64
C TRP A 421 -3.54 -31.26 -23.12
N PRO A 422 -3.88 -30.34 -24.06
CA PRO A 422 -4.06 -30.70 -25.46
C PRO A 422 -2.72 -30.98 -26.14
N ALA A 423 -2.65 -32.05 -26.95
CA ALA A 423 -1.45 -32.46 -27.69
C ALA A 423 -0.24 -32.82 -26.79
N MET A 424 -0.48 -33.40 -25.61
CA MET A 424 0.58 -33.90 -24.73
C MET A 424 1.46 -34.95 -25.45
N PRO A 425 2.80 -34.83 -25.40
CA PRO A 425 3.71 -35.85 -25.90
C PRO A 425 3.44 -37.24 -25.29
N PRO A 426 3.58 -38.34 -26.06
CA PRO A 426 3.27 -39.69 -25.58
C PRO A 426 4.04 -40.11 -24.33
N ASP A 427 5.31 -39.69 -24.21
CA ASP A 427 6.15 -39.95 -23.04
C ASP A 427 5.58 -39.29 -21.78
N LEU A 428 5.13 -38.04 -21.90
CA LEU A 428 4.51 -37.31 -20.79
C LEU A 428 3.13 -37.86 -20.45
N GLN A 429 2.36 -38.29 -21.44
CA GLN A 429 1.06 -38.92 -21.22
C GLN A 429 1.21 -40.20 -20.38
N GLN A 430 2.19 -41.04 -20.69
CA GLN A 430 2.49 -42.25 -19.92
C GLN A 430 2.92 -41.92 -18.49
N ARG A 431 3.78 -40.93 -18.30
CA ARG A 431 4.24 -40.48 -16.98
C ARG A 431 3.09 -39.92 -16.13
N VAL A 432 2.23 -39.09 -16.71
CA VAL A 432 1.03 -38.55 -16.03
C VAL A 432 0.04 -39.66 -15.67
N ALA A 433 -0.13 -40.67 -16.52
CA ALA A 433 -0.98 -41.83 -16.21
C ALA A 433 -0.42 -42.64 -15.03
N ALA A 434 0.88 -42.98 -15.06
CA ALA A 434 1.55 -43.69 -13.97
C ALA A 434 1.53 -42.90 -12.65
N LEU A 435 1.68 -41.57 -12.73
CA LEU A 435 1.47 -40.68 -11.58
C LEU A 435 0.05 -40.83 -11.03
N ALA A 436 -0.98 -40.74 -11.87
CA ALA A 436 -2.36 -40.85 -11.42
C ALA A 436 -2.65 -42.20 -10.73
N GLU A 437 -2.14 -43.31 -11.28
CA GLU A 437 -2.27 -44.64 -10.68
C GLU A 437 -1.59 -44.72 -9.31
N ARG A 438 -0.35 -44.23 -9.20
CA ARG A 438 0.41 -44.23 -7.92
C ARG A 438 -0.31 -43.46 -6.81
N TYR A 439 -0.97 -42.36 -7.15
CA TYR A 439 -1.75 -41.57 -6.19
C TYR A 439 -3.07 -42.27 -5.82
N ASP A 440 -3.72 -42.94 -6.77
CA ASP A 440 -4.94 -43.73 -6.50
C ASP A 440 -4.64 -44.91 -5.56
N GLU A 441 -3.52 -45.61 -5.75
CA GLU A 441 -3.07 -46.69 -4.87
C GLU A 441 -2.79 -46.20 -3.44
N ALA A 442 -2.12 -45.06 -3.31
CA ALA A 442 -1.81 -44.46 -2.01
C ALA A 442 -3.07 -43.96 -1.29
N ALA A 443 -4.02 -43.34 -2.01
CA ALA A 443 -5.28 -42.89 -1.45
C ALA A 443 -6.17 -44.06 -0.98
N ALA A 444 -6.13 -45.20 -1.67
CA ALA A 444 -6.85 -46.42 -1.26
C ALA A 444 -6.25 -47.10 -0.03
N ALA A 445 -4.96 -46.88 0.25
CA ALA A 445 -4.24 -47.47 1.37
C ALA A 445 -4.36 -46.67 2.69
N GLU A 446 -4.80 -45.40 2.66
CA GLU A 446 -5.05 -44.62 3.89
C GLU A 446 -6.50 -44.82 4.41
N PRO A 447 -6.70 -45.08 5.72
CA PRO A 447 -8.03 -45.03 6.31
C PRO A 447 -8.59 -43.60 6.24
N ALA A 448 -9.86 -43.49 5.84
CA ALA A 448 -10.55 -42.23 5.51
C ALA A 448 -10.20 -41.08 6.47
N ARG A 449 -9.33 -40.16 6.01
CA ARG A 449 -9.11 -38.88 6.69
C ARG A 449 -10.28 -37.93 6.38
N PRO A 450 -10.66 -37.07 7.33
CA PRO A 450 -11.63 -36.02 7.07
C PRO A 450 -11.07 -35.09 5.98
N ALA A 451 -11.92 -34.73 5.01
CA ALA A 451 -11.57 -33.83 3.93
C ALA A 451 -11.05 -32.50 4.52
N VAL A 452 -9.74 -32.25 4.38
CA VAL A 452 -9.19 -30.91 4.64
C VAL A 452 -9.74 -30.02 3.53
N GLY A 453 -10.52 -29.02 3.93
CA GLY A 453 -11.28 -28.14 3.04
C GLY A 453 -10.45 -27.66 1.86
N GLY A 454 -11.02 -27.81 0.67
CA GLY A 454 -10.44 -27.27 -0.56
C GLY A 454 -10.18 -25.79 -0.38
N TRP A 455 -8.94 -25.37 -0.61
CA TRP A 455 -8.63 -23.97 -0.80
C TRP A 455 -9.31 -23.54 -2.11
N CYS A 456 -10.39 -22.76 -1.99
CA CYS A 456 -10.88 -21.93 -3.09
C CYS A 456 -9.79 -20.91 -3.42
N ALA A 457 -9.44 -20.81 -4.69
CA ALA A 457 -8.69 -19.67 -5.20
C ALA A 457 -9.57 -18.42 -5.04
N THR A 458 -9.23 -17.57 -4.08
CA THR A 458 -9.62 -16.16 -4.06
C THR A 458 -8.37 -15.34 -4.29
N HIS A 459 -8.10 -15.03 -5.56
CA HIS A 459 -7.81 -13.72 -6.14
C HIS A 459 -7.32 -13.90 -7.57
#